data_AF-A0A7C5YW07-F1
#
_entry.id   AF-A0A7C5YW07-F1
#
_cell.length_a   1.000
_cell.length_b   1.000
_cell.length_c   1.000
_cell.angle_alpha   90.00
_cell.angle_beta   90.00
_cell.angle_gamma   90.00
#
_symmetry.space_group_name_H-M   'P 1'
#
loop_
_entity.id
_entity.type
_entity.pdbx_description
1 polymer ?
#
loop_
_entity_poly.entity_id
_entity_poly.type
_entity_poly.pdbx_seq_one_letter_code
_entity_poly.pdbx_strand_id
1 'polypeptide(L)' 'MLLIDLFLKPGTKNYGKLSILMQILFEINIMRIIPSTLFRPKPQVSSAIILLRRKKRV' A
#
# COMPACT_ATOMS: atom_id res chain seq x y z
N MET A 1 -0.49 6.63 -10.36
CA MET A 1 -0.91 6.70 -8.94
C MET A 1 -0.93 5.28 -8.41
N LEU A 2 0.15 4.86 -7.78
CA LEU A 2 0.27 3.49 -7.28
C LEU A 2 -0.35 3.43 -5.90
N LEU A 3 -1.06 2.35 -5.59
CA LEU A 3 -1.62 2.12 -4.25
C LEU A 3 -0.51 2.13 -3.18
N ILE A 4 0.72 1.81 -3.59
CA ILE A 4 1.92 1.86 -2.76
C ILE A 4 2.24 3.27 -2.23
N ASP A 5 1.90 4.33 -2.98
CA ASP A 5 2.25 5.71 -2.62
C ASP A 5 1.60 6.13 -1.30
N LEU A 6 0.47 5.51 -0.95
CA LEU A 6 -0.25 5.74 0.30
C LEU A 6 0.54 5.26 1.53
N PHE A 7 1.52 4.36 1.35
CA PHE A 7 2.32 3.81 2.43
C PHE A 7 3.76 4.36 2.45
N LEU A 8 4.15 5.14 1.45
CA LEU A 8 5.47 5.75 1.36
C LEU A 8 5.60 6.98 2.27
N LYS A 9 6.86 7.36 2.54
CA LYS A 9 7.29 8.37 3.53
C LYS A 9 6.51 9.69 3.46
N PRO A 10 6.38 10.42 4.59
CA PRO A 10 5.78 11.75 4.62
C PRO A 10 6.48 12.68 3.62
N GLY A 11 5.68 13.41 2.82
CA GLY A 11 6.17 14.34 1.79
C GLY A 11 5.75 14.01 0.35
N THR A 12 5.07 12.88 0.11
CA THR A 12 4.44 12.59 -1.19
C THR A 12 3.04 13.20 -1.27
N LYS A 13 2.59 13.60 -2.48
CA LYS A 13 1.24 14.17 -2.70
C LYS A 13 0.10 13.27 -2.19
N ASN A 14 0.37 11.97 -2.05
CA ASN A 14 -0.62 10.97 -1.63
C ASN A 14 -0.52 10.62 -0.14
N TYR A 15 0.37 11.26 0.64
CA TYR A 15 0.47 11.07 2.08
C TYR A 15 -0.67 11.80 2.78
N GLY A 16 -1.67 11.05 3.26
CA GLY A 16 -2.88 11.60 3.86
C GLY A 16 -3.27 10.93 5.17
N LYS A 17 -4.48 11.24 5.66
CA LYS A 17 -5.02 10.70 6.92
C LYS A 17 -5.01 9.16 6.96
N LEU A 18 -5.31 8.52 5.82
CA LEU A 18 -5.30 7.07 5.67
C LEU A 18 -3.89 6.48 5.83
N SER A 19 -2.86 7.13 5.28
CA SER A 19 -1.45 6.71 5.42
C SER A 19 -1.03 6.65 6.88
N ILE A 20 -1.38 7.71 7.64
CA ILE A 20 -1.04 7.85 9.06
C ILE A 20 -1.75 6.77 9.88
N LEU A 21 -3.06 6.60 9.69
CA LEU A 21 -3.85 5.61 10.42
C LEU A 21 -3.31 4.19 10.20
N MET A 22 -2.98 3.85 8.96
CA MET A 22 -2.44 2.53 8.62
C MET A 22 -1.06 2.29 9.21
N GLN A 23 -0.17 3.29 9.22
CA GLN A 23 1.16 3.18 9.84
C GLN A 23 1.11 3.09 11.37
N ILE A 24 0.11 3.71 12.01
CA ILE A 24 -0.10 3.63 13.46
C ILE A 24 -0.64 2.26 13.86
N LEU A 25 -1.64 1.76 13.14
CA LEU A 25 -2.36 0.53 13.50
C LEU A 25 -1.66 -0.75 13.02
N PHE A 26 -0.91 -0.65 11.91
CA PHE A 26 -0.33 -1.80 11.22
C PHE A 26 1.16 -1.60 10.92
N GLU A 27 1.90 -2.70 10.94
CA GLU A 27 3.20 -2.85 10.31
C GLU A 27 2.98 -3.31 8.87
N ILE A 28 3.44 -2.51 7.92
CA ILE A 28 3.14 -2.65 6.49
C ILE A 28 4.38 -3.23 5.80
N ASN A 29 4.28 -4.43 5.25
CA ASN A 29 5.35 -5.08 4.50
C ASN A 29 4.92 -5.27 3.04
N ILE A 30 5.64 -4.65 2.10
CA ILE A 30 5.35 -4.75 0.66
C ILE A 30 6.03 -6.00 0.12
N MET A 31 5.24 -7.01 -0.26
CA MET A 31 5.78 -8.31 -0.68
C MET A 31 6.22 -8.27 -2.15
N ARG A 32 5.34 -7.80 -3.05
CA ARG A 32 5.62 -7.70 -4.48
C ARG A 32 4.60 -6.81 -5.19
N ILE A 33 5.03 -6.14 -6.24
CA ILE A 33 4.16 -5.44 -7.19
C ILE A 33 3.73 -6.42 -8.28
N ILE A 34 2.43 -6.57 -8.50
CA ILE A 34 1.90 -7.44 -9.56
C ILE A 34 1.68 -6.58 -10.82
N PRO A 35 2.34 -6.91 -11.95
CA PRO A 35 2.07 -6.23 -13.21
C PRO A 35 0.65 -6.53 -13.70
N SER A 36 0.00 -5.53 -14.33
CA SER A 36 -1.36 -5.63 -14.84
C SER A 36 -1.55 -6.69 -15.93
N THR A 37 -0.45 -7.20 -16.50
CA THR A 37 -0.44 -8.29 -17.49
C THR A 37 -0.95 -9.62 -16.96
N LEU A 38 -0.94 -9.82 -15.64
CA LEU A 38 -1.39 -11.05 -14.98
C LEU A 38 -2.89 -11.09 -14.69
N PHE A 39 -3.64 -10.01 -14.98
CA PHE A 39 -5.06 -9.92 -14.72
C PHE A 39 -5.87 -9.95 -16.02
N ARG A 40 -7.04 -10.59 -15.99
CA ARG A 40 -8.01 -10.61 -17.10
C ARG A 40 -9.41 -10.28 -16.56
N PRO A 41 -10.09 -9.21 -17.04
CA PRO A 41 -9.61 -8.19 -18.00
C PRO A 41 -8.48 -7.33 -17.43
N LYS A 42 -7.67 -6.73 -18.32
CA LYS A 42 -6.46 -5.97 -17.93
C LYS A 42 -6.85 -4.70 -17.16
N PRO A 43 -6.42 -4.54 -15.90
CA PRO A 43 -6.70 -3.34 -15.12
C PRO A 43 -5.87 -2.15 -15.66
N GLN A 44 -6.44 -0.95 -15.57
CA GLN A 44 -5.76 0.30 -15.94
C GLN A 44 -4.72 0.74 -14.90
N VAL A 45 -4.69 0.09 -13.74
CA VAL A 45 -3.80 0.40 -12.61
C VAL A 45 -2.95 -0.81 -12.26
N SER A 46 -1.77 -0.55 -11.69
CA SER A 46 -0.88 -1.60 -11.17
C SER A 46 -1.30 -1.99 -9.76
N SER A 47 -1.25 -3.28 -9.46
CA SER A 47 -1.63 -3.84 -8.15
C SER A 47 -0.38 -4.18 -7.34
N ALA A 48 -0.51 -4.23 -6.01
CA ALA A 48 0.56 -4.65 -5.12
C ALA A 48 0.01 -5.58 -4.04
N ILE A 49 0.78 -6.61 -3.71
CA ILE A 49 0.54 -7.46 -2.54
C ILE A 49 1.26 -6.82 -1.36
N ILE A 50 0.48 -6.53 -0.32
CA ILE A 50 0.95 -5.91 0.91
C ILE A 50 0.49 -6.77 2.07
N LEU A 51 1.42 -7.11 2.96
CA LEU A 51 1.14 -7.78 4.20
C LEU A 51 0.95 -6.72 5.29
N LEU A 52 -0.24 -6.70 5.88
CA LEU A 52 -0.58 -5.85 7.01
C LEU A 52 -0.55 -6.68 8.29
N ARG A 53 0.40 -6.41 9.17
CA ARG A 53 0.43 -7.01 10.50
C ARG A 53 -0.09 -6.00 11.50
N ARG A 54 -1.17 -6.34 12.21
CA ARG A 54 -1.69 -5.46 13.26
C ARG A 54 -0.63 -5.33 14.35
N LYS A 55 -0.24 -4.10 14.67
CA LYS A 55 0.63 -3.84 15.82
C LYS A 55 -0.14 -4.25 17.07
N LYS A 56 0.40 -5.20 17.83
CA LYS A 56 -0.09 -5.45 19.19
C LYS A 56 0.24 -4.18 19.97
N ARG A 57 -0.76 -3.58 20.62
CA ARG A 57 -0.53 -2.46 21.55
C ARG A 57 0.61 -2.88 22.49
N VAL A 58 1.66 -2.06 22.53
CA VAL A 58 2.53 -1.99 23.71
C VAL A 58 1.74 -1.22 24.77
#